data_AF-A0A8I2KN75-F1
#
_entry.id   AF-A0A8I2KN75-F1
#
_cell.length_a   1.000
_cell.length_b   1.000
_cell.length_c   1.000
_cell.angle_alpha   90.00
_cell.angle_beta   90.00
_cell.angle_gamma   90.00
#
_symmetry.space_group_name_H-M   'P 1'
#
loop_
_entity.id
_entity.type
_entity.pdbx_description
1 polymer ?
#
loop_
_entity_poly.entity_id
_entity_poly.type
_entity_poly.pdbx_seq_one_letter_code
_entity_poly.pdbx_strand_id
1 'polypeptide(L)'
;MLSKLVKKFERAQVSLASLLLRRIARAQATSGKASDNVALKLYPNWNDLVASSGTRSDPELRAAARTLLLGQLPAEAWSLIPSLEVRAAPVMSTWTYQNEAMTWDIGQGDLVLDVGSGGWPFKRANHLADKFPEETSHRVETMVRDERPFFEVDLEKLPFEDRAYDFVFCSHVLEHLDNPGQAMRELMRVARRGYIEVPTRLSDVMFNFTRLQNHHRWHSLRQGNTLLLIEWNERERRELGNQFFTALHSEYSNNFQDFFERNRDLFFTSYSWDEKIEFLIIDKDGREFDSSYGSS
;
A
#
# COMPACT_ATOMS: atom_id res chain seq x y z
N MET A 1 -9.85 14.76 42.78
CA MET A 1 -9.36 13.61 43.60
C MET A 1 -9.22 12.35 42.75
N LEU A 2 -10.25 12.00 41.96
CA LEU A 2 -10.22 10.90 40.98
C LEU A 2 -9.05 10.97 39.98
N SER A 3 -8.78 12.13 39.39
CA SER A 3 -7.68 12.32 38.43
C SER A 3 -6.27 12.09 39.01
N LYS A 4 -6.07 12.40 40.30
CA LYS A 4 -4.80 12.12 41.00
C LYS A 4 -4.64 10.63 41.32
N LEU A 5 -5.74 9.92 41.58
CA LEU A 5 -5.73 8.47 41.78
C LEU A 5 -5.44 7.72 40.47
N VAL A 6 -6.07 8.13 39.37
CA VAL A 6 -5.84 7.59 38.02
C VAL A 6 -4.37 7.75 37.62
N LYS A 7 -3.81 8.96 37.75
CA LYS A 7 -2.38 9.22 37.48
C LYS A 7 -1.41 8.43 38.36
N LYS A 8 -1.83 8.02 39.56
CA LYS A 8 -1.00 7.22 40.48
C LYS A 8 -1.07 5.73 40.12
N PHE A 9 -2.25 5.28 39.67
CA PHE A 9 -2.46 3.93 39.17
C PHE A 9 -1.74 3.70 37.83
N GLU A 10 -1.79 4.66 36.92
CA GLU A 10 -1.07 4.62 35.63
C GLU A 10 0.45 4.62 35.82
N ARG A 11 0.98 5.46 36.74
CA ARG A 11 2.41 5.41 37.11
C ARG A 11 2.82 4.07 37.71
N ALA A 12 1.93 3.43 38.47
CA ALA A 12 2.16 2.09 38.98
C ALA A 12 2.16 1.04 37.85
N GLN A 13 1.25 1.15 36.87
CA GLN A 13 1.22 0.27 35.69
C GLN A 13 2.48 0.41 34.83
N VAL A 14 2.94 1.63 34.55
CA VAL A 14 4.20 1.86 33.81
C VAL A 14 5.42 1.39 34.60
N SER A 15 5.43 1.56 35.93
CA SER A 15 6.48 0.99 36.78
C SER A 15 6.47 -0.54 36.75
N LEU A 16 5.29 -1.17 36.77
CA LEU A 16 5.14 -2.62 36.68
C LEU A 16 5.60 -3.15 35.32
N ALA A 17 5.18 -2.49 34.23
CA ALA A 17 5.60 -2.81 32.87
C ALA A 17 7.12 -2.68 32.73
N SER A 18 7.72 -1.61 33.27
CA SER A 18 9.17 -1.41 33.30
C SER A 18 9.90 -2.50 34.10
N LEU A 19 9.34 -2.95 35.22
CA LEU A 19 9.87 -4.04 36.04
C LEU A 19 9.80 -5.40 35.32
N LEU A 20 8.69 -5.68 34.65
CA LEU A 20 8.49 -6.88 33.84
C LEU A 20 9.48 -6.92 32.67
N LEU A 21 9.62 -5.81 31.94
CA LEU A 21 10.56 -5.66 30.83
C LEU A 21 12.01 -5.85 31.29
N ARG A 22 12.41 -5.26 32.43
CA ARG A 22 13.74 -5.47 33.03
C ARG A 22 13.98 -6.92 33.44
N ARG A 23 12.96 -7.64 33.91
CA ARG A 23 13.07 -9.07 34.24
C ARG A 23 13.26 -9.92 32.99
N ILE A 24 12.49 -9.65 31.93
CA ILE A 24 12.61 -10.36 30.65
C ILE A 24 14.00 -10.13 30.04
N ALA A 25 14.48 -8.89 30.02
CA ALA A 25 15.81 -8.54 29.51
C ALA A 25 16.94 -9.25 30.28
N ARG A 26 16.87 -9.29 31.61
CA ARG A 26 17.88 -10.00 32.45
C ARG A 26 17.86 -11.51 32.24
N ALA A 27 16.69 -12.13 32.13
CA ALA A 27 16.56 -13.57 31.92
C ALA A 27 17.10 -14.03 30.56
N GLN A 28 17.14 -13.14 29.56
CA GLN A 28 17.69 -13.43 28.23
C GLN A 28 19.18 -13.07 28.11
N ALA A 29 19.67 -12.06 28.85
CA ALA A 29 21.10 -11.78 28.96
C ALA A 29 21.89 -12.98 29.54
N THR A 30 21.25 -13.79 30.39
CA THR A 30 21.85 -15.02 30.96
C THR A 30 21.88 -16.22 30.00
N SER A 31 21.17 -16.19 28.86
CA SER A 31 21.04 -17.36 27.98
C SER A 31 21.98 -17.36 26.76
N GLY A 32 22.85 -16.36 26.62
CA GLY A 32 23.95 -16.35 25.63
C GLY A 32 23.55 -16.38 24.15
N LYS A 33 22.25 -16.37 23.82
CA LYS A 33 21.75 -16.27 22.45
C LYS A 33 21.37 -14.81 22.17
N ALA A 34 22.19 -14.21 21.30
CA ALA A 34 22.17 -12.81 20.92
C ALA A 34 20.77 -12.23 20.62
N SER A 35 20.58 -10.99 21.12
CA SER A 35 19.83 -9.81 20.65
C SER A 35 18.76 -9.86 19.55
N ASP A 36 18.73 -10.84 18.65
CA ASP A 36 18.08 -10.68 17.35
C ASP A 36 16.56 -10.88 17.40
N ASN A 37 16.03 -11.31 18.54
CA ASN A 37 14.61 -11.65 18.70
C ASN A 37 13.92 -10.88 19.83
N VAL A 38 14.63 -9.98 20.52
CA VAL A 38 14.06 -9.18 21.61
C VAL A 38 13.10 -8.13 21.04
N ALA A 39 13.52 -7.42 19.99
CA ALA A 39 12.69 -6.42 19.31
C ALA A 39 11.37 -7.03 18.79
N LEU A 40 11.47 -8.16 18.07
CA LEU A 40 10.31 -8.85 17.49
C LEU A 40 9.35 -9.41 18.56
N LYS A 41 9.86 -9.83 19.73
CA LYS A 41 9.04 -10.31 20.85
C LYS A 41 8.44 -9.20 21.71
N LEU A 42 9.10 -8.03 21.75
CA LEU A 42 8.64 -6.86 22.51
C LEU A 42 7.64 -6.01 21.71
N TYR A 43 7.75 -5.99 20.38
CA TYR A 43 6.90 -5.17 19.50
C TYR A 43 5.38 -5.41 19.70
N PRO A 44 4.87 -6.64 19.84
CA PRO A 44 3.44 -6.87 20.09
C PRO A 44 2.99 -6.34 21.46
N ASN A 45 3.73 -6.68 22.53
CA ASN A 45 3.43 -6.21 23.89
C ASN A 45 3.52 -4.67 24.01
N TRP A 46 4.37 -4.06 23.18
CA TRP A 46 4.49 -2.62 23.06
C TRP A 46 3.28 -2.00 22.36
N ASN A 47 2.84 -2.56 21.24
CA ASN A 47 1.62 -2.12 20.56
C ASN A 47 0.42 -2.18 21.52
N ASP A 48 0.33 -3.21 22.36
CA ASP A 48 -0.70 -3.33 23.40
C ASP A 48 -0.57 -2.25 24.49
N LEU A 49 0.64 -1.93 24.94
CA LEU A 49 0.89 -0.87 25.92
C LEU A 49 0.53 0.51 25.36
N VAL A 50 0.88 0.78 24.11
CA VAL A 50 0.55 2.04 23.41
C VAL A 50 -0.95 2.14 23.15
N ALA A 51 -1.61 1.03 22.82
CA ALA A 51 -3.05 0.95 22.64
C ALA A 51 -3.85 1.08 23.96
N SER A 52 -3.19 0.99 25.12
CA SER A 52 -3.85 1.21 26.41
C SER A 52 -4.35 2.66 26.54
N SER A 53 -5.58 2.80 27.03
CA SER A 53 -6.28 4.10 27.12
C SER A 53 -5.54 5.18 27.94
N GLY A 54 -4.77 4.77 28.94
CA GLY A 54 -3.93 5.68 29.74
C GLY A 54 -2.74 6.24 28.95
N THR A 55 -2.03 5.40 28.20
CA THR A 55 -0.90 5.83 27.35
C THR A 55 -1.38 6.68 26.17
N ARG A 56 -2.53 6.36 25.59
CA ARG A 56 -3.13 7.12 24.47
C ARG A 56 -3.48 8.57 24.84
N SER A 57 -3.73 8.87 26.13
CA SER A 57 -4.17 10.20 26.59
C SER A 57 -3.08 11.07 27.25
N ASP A 58 -1.90 10.54 27.59
CA ASP A 58 -0.83 11.28 28.28
C ASP A 58 0.49 11.37 27.46
N PRO A 59 0.83 12.56 26.90
CA PRO A 59 2.06 12.75 26.11
C PRO A 59 3.37 12.49 26.86
N GLU A 60 3.44 12.82 28.16
CA GLU A 60 4.66 12.59 28.97
C GLU A 60 4.89 11.09 29.18
N LEU A 61 3.80 10.35 29.41
CA LEU A 61 3.82 8.90 29.57
C LEU A 61 4.29 8.22 28.28
N ARG A 62 3.84 8.71 27.12
CA ARG A 62 4.29 8.24 25.79
C ARG A 62 5.78 8.49 25.58
N ALA A 63 6.26 9.71 25.82
CA ALA A 63 7.68 10.05 25.66
C ALA A 63 8.59 9.21 26.56
N ALA A 64 8.19 9.00 27.82
CA ALA A 64 8.92 8.16 28.77
C ALA A 64 8.94 6.68 28.34
N ALA A 65 7.81 6.15 27.88
CA ALA A 65 7.71 4.78 27.39
C ALA A 65 8.60 4.56 26.14
N ARG A 66 8.60 5.51 25.19
CA ARG A 66 9.45 5.44 24.00
C ARG A 66 10.94 5.49 24.35
N THR A 67 11.33 6.37 25.26
CA THR A 67 12.72 6.48 25.72
C THR A 67 13.20 5.18 26.35
N LEU A 68 12.36 4.52 27.14
CA LEU A 68 12.66 3.22 27.72
C LEU A 68 12.86 2.14 26.64
N LEU A 69 11.99 2.12 25.62
CA LEU A 69 12.08 1.15 24.53
C LEU A 69 13.35 1.33 23.69
N LEU A 70 13.67 2.56 23.28
CA LEU A 70 14.90 2.86 22.52
C LEU A 70 16.15 2.46 23.30
N GLY A 71 16.16 2.65 24.63
CA GLY A 71 17.26 2.23 25.48
C GLY A 71 17.41 0.72 25.65
N GLN A 72 16.50 -0.10 25.10
CA GLN A 72 16.59 -1.57 25.13
C GLN A 72 16.76 -2.18 23.74
N LEU A 73 16.73 -1.37 22.68
CA LEU A 73 16.77 -1.82 21.30
C LEU A 73 18.03 -1.31 20.58
N PRO A 74 18.62 -2.13 19.68
CA PRO A 74 19.74 -1.69 18.86
C PRO A 74 19.26 -0.55 17.93
N ALA A 75 20.18 0.37 17.57
CA ALA A 75 19.84 1.61 16.87
C ALA A 75 19.14 1.39 15.52
N GLU A 76 19.43 0.25 14.88
CA GLU A 76 18.87 -0.20 13.61
C GLU A 76 17.36 -0.47 13.68
N ALA A 77 16.85 -0.83 14.86
CA ALA A 77 15.42 -1.08 15.07
C ALA A 77 14.62 0.22 15.31
N TRP A 78 15.29 1.37 15.47
CA TRP A 78 14.64 2.62 15.89
C TRP A 78 13.70 3.22 14.83
N SER A 79 13.95 2.93 13.55
CA SER A 79 13.20 3.49 12.42
C SER A 79 11.75 3.03 12.33
N LEU A 80 11.44 1.84 12.85
CA LEU A 80 10.09 1.27 12.89
C LEU A 80 9.37 1.52 14.23
N ILE A 81 10.06 2.11 15.21
CA ILE A 81 9.44 2.45 16.49
C ILE A 81 8.68 3.76 16.33
N PRO A 82 7.34 3.77 16.54
CA PRO A 82 6.57 5.00 16.45
C PRO A 82 7.09 6.04 17.42
N SER A 83 7.05 7.31 17.02
CA SER A 83 7.35 8.46 17.88
C SER A 83 6.45 8.51 19.12
N LEU A 84 5.29 7.83 19.04
CA LEU A 84 4.14 7.97 19.95
C LEU A 84 3.55 9.40 19.96
N GLU A 85 3.92 10.22 18.98
CA GLU A 85 3.25 11.46 18.65
C GLU A 85 2.19 11.15 17.60
N VAL A 86 0.95 11.58 17.86
CA VAL A 86 -0.13 11.41 16.89
C VAL A 86 0.21 12.23 15.66
N ARG A 87 0.14 11.62 14.48
CA ARG A 87 0.41 12.32 13.22
C ARG A 87 -0.67 13.41 13.03
N ALA A 88 -0.25 14.62 12.68
CA ALA A 88 -1.18 15.75 12.51
C ALA A 88 -2.18 15.54 11.36
N ALA A 89 -1.77 14.81 10.32
CA ALA A 89 -2.61 14.39 9.21
C ALA A 89 -2.28 12.91 8.88
N PRO A 90 -3.26 12.08 8.46
CA PRO A 90 -2.98 10.71 8.06
C PRO A 90 -2.01 10.66 6.89
N VAL A 91 -1.34 9.53 6.70
CA VAL A 91 -0.59 9.27 5.47
C VAL A 91 -1.56 9.40 4.30
N MET A 92 -1.16 10.14 3.28
CA MET A 92 -1.96 10.32 2.09
C MET A 92 -2.22 8.95 1.45
N SER A 93 -3.48 8.56 1.30
CA SER A 93 -3.81 7.31 0.62
C SER A 93 -3.42 7.42 -0.86
N THR A 94 -3.30 6.27 -1.54
CA THR A 94 -3.09 6.26 -3.00
C THR A 94 -4.17 7.07 -3.70
N TRP A 95 -5.43 6.90 -3.31
CA TRP A 95 -6.54 7.70 -3.86
C TRP A 95 -6.37 9.21 -3.63
N THR A 96 -6.04 9.64 -2.40
CA THR A 96 -5.84 11.08 -2.12
C THR A 96 -4.66 11.61 -2.93
N TYR A 97 -3.57 10.84 -3.06
CA TYR A 97 -2.41 11.23 -3.85
C TYR A 97 -2.78 11.44 -5.33
N GLN A 98 -3.45 10.47 -5.93
CA GLN A 98 -3.89 10.52 -7.32
C GLN A 98 -4.87 11.67 -7.59
N ASN A 99 -5.74 12.00 -6.63
CA ASN A 99 -6.78 13.00 -6.82
C ASN A 99 -6.40 14.42 -6.41
N GLU A 100 -5.44 14.59 -5.50
CA GLU A 100 -5.15 15.88 -4.87
C GLU A 100 -3.70 16.33 -5.01
N ALA A 101 -2.76 15.41 -5.23
CA ALA A 101 -1.34 15.73 -5.39
C ALA A 101 -0.86 15.60 -6.84
N MET A 102 -1.36 14.61 -7.58
CA MET A 102 -0.99 14.42 -8.98
C MET A 102 -1.62 15.48 -9.88
N THR A 103 -0.84 15.92 -10.86
CA THR A 103 -1.30 16.79 -11.94
C THR A 103 -1.62 15.95 -13.17
N TRP A 104 -2.77 16.22 -13.76
CA TRP A 104 -3.27 15.48 -14.91
C TRP A 104 -3.33 16.39 -16.12
N ASP A 105 -2.81 15.90 -17.25
CA ASP A 105 -3.10 16.47 -18.56
C ASP A 105 -4.49 16.02 -18.99
N ILE A 106 -5.52 16.59 -18.34
CA ILE A 106 -6.94 16.34 -18.63
C ILE A 106 -7.66 17.69 -18.64
N GLY A 107 -8.08 18.13 -19.82
CA GLY A 107 -8.87 19.32 -20.07
C GLY A 107 -10.29 19.24 -19.50
N GLN A 108 -10.98 20.39 -19.45
CA GLN A 108 -12.34 20.48 -18.89
C GLN A 108 -13.38 19.75 -19.75
N GLY A 109 -13.16 19.66 -21.06
CA GLY A 109 -14.07 19.00 -22.00
C GLY A 109 -13.76 17.53 -22.26
N ASP A 110 -12.70 16.99 -21.66
CA ASP A 110 -12.29 15.60 -21.89
C ASP A 110 -13.31 14.64 -21.27
N LEU A 111 -13.68 13.60 -22.04
CA LEU A 111 -14.43 12.47 -21.53
C LEU A 111 -13.48 11.42 -20.94
N VAL A 112 -13.58 11.21 -19.62
CA VAL A 112 -12.67 10.37 -18.85
C VAL A 112 -13.37 9.09 -18.37
N LEU A 113 -12.75 7.95 -18.65
CA LEU A 113 -13.15 6.63 -18.13
C LEU A 113 -12.21 6.21 -17.00
N ASP A 114 -12.77 5.80 -15.87
CA ASP A 114 -12.05 5.11 -14.79
C ASP A 114 -12.38 3.61 -14.83
N VAL A 115 -11.41 2.80 -15.23
CA VAL A 115 -11.55 1.34 -15.30
C VAL A 115 -10.97 0.69 -14.04
N GLY A 116 -11.75 -0.19 -13.41
CA GLY A 116 -11.46 -0.70 -12.06
C GLY A 116 -11.76 0.30 -10.94
N SER A 117 -12.77 1.16 -11.15
CA SER A 117 -13.10 2.29 -10.26
C SER A 117 -13.35 1.92 -8.78
N GLY A 118 -13.80 0.70 -8.50
CA GLY A 118 -13.91 0.15 -7.15
C GLY A 118 -14.60 1.06 -6.12
N GLY A 119 -14.12 1.00 -4.87
CA GLY A 119 -14.63 1.81 -3.77
C GLY A 119 -14.07 3.23 -3.70
N TRP A 120 -13.15 3.58 -4.59
CA TRP A 120 -12.40 4.84 -4.56
C TRP A 120 -12.22 5.39 -5.98
N PRO A 121 -13.32 5.79 -6.65
CA PRO A 121 -13.27 6.21 -8.04
C PRO A 121 -12.45 7.48 -8.21
N PHE A 122 -11.77 7.60 -9.34
CA PHE A 122 -11.02 8.78 -9.74
C PHE A 122 -11.95 9.99 -9.90
N LYS A 123 -11.68 11.10 -9.21
CA LYS A 123 -12.57 12.27 -9.13
C LYS A 123 -12.78 12.95 -10.48
N ARG A 124 -11.80 12.88 -11.38
CA ARG A 124 -11.89 13.47 -12.72
C ARG A 124 -12.65 12.58 -13.71
N ALA A 125 -13.00 11.35 -13.34
CA ALA A 125 -13.73 10.44 -14.22
C ALA A 125 -15.17 10.89 -14.42
N ASN A 126 -15.61 10.86 -15.69
CA ASN A 126 -17.01 11.07 -16.06
C ASN A 126 -17.78 9.76 -15.97
N HIS A 127 -17.15 8.66 -16.41
CA HIS A 127 -17.72 7.32 -16.42
C HIS A 127 -16.87 6.38 -15.57
N LEU A 128 -17.55 5.49 -14.85
CA LEU A 128 -16.95 4.47 -14.00
C LEU A 128 -17.17 3.11 -14.64
N ALA A 129 -16.16 2.25 -14.60
CA ALA A 129 -16.29 0.88 -15.06
C ALA A 129 -15.54 -0.08 -14.15
N ASP A 130 -16.11 -1.25 -13.91
CA ASP A 130 -15.51 -2.32 -13.10
C ASP A 130 -16.11 -3.67 -13.49
N LYS A 131 -15.34 -4.75 -13.36
CA LYS A 131 -15.81 -6.10 -13.70
C LYS A 131 -16.72 -6.69 -12.64
N PHE A 132 -16.49 -6.32 -11.38
CA PHE A 132 -17.17 -6.93 -10.25
C PHE A 132 -17.94 -5.84 -9.52
N PRO A 133 -19.27 -5.77 -9.64
CA PRO A 133 -20.05 -4.82 -8.86
C PRO A 133 -20.16 -5.19 -7.37
N GLU A 134 -19.84 -6.43 -7.02
CA GLU A 134 -19.94 -7.01 -5.67
C GLU A 134 -18.58 -7.11 -4.96
N GLU A 135 -18.54 -7.52 -3.69
CA GLU A 135 -17.28 -7.74 -2.97
C GLU A 135 -16.42 -8.83 -3.64
N THR A 136 -15.10 -8.64 -3.64
CA THR A 136 -14.15 -9.64 -4.18
C THR A 136 -12.99 -9.87 -3.22
N SER A 137 -12.20 -10.92 -3.44
CA SER A 137 -10.93 -11.12 -2.73
C SER A 137 -9.89 -10.00 -2.94
N HIS A 138 -10.13 -9.10 -3.90
CA HIS A 138 -9.21 -8.04 -4.29
C HIS A 138 -9.67 -6.66 -3.82
N ARG A 139 -10.90 -6.54 -3.30
CA ARG A 139 -11.48 -5.27 -2.87
C ARG A 139 -12.23 -5.44 -1.56
N VAL A 140 -11.77 -4.73 -0.54
CA VAL A 140 -12.38 -4.74 0.80
C VAL A 140 -13.45 -3.65 0.93
N GLU A 141 -13.33 -2.59 0.13
CA GLU A 141 -14.24 -1.46 0.15
C GLU A 141 -15.51 -1.71 -0.65
N THR A 142 -16.62 -1.17 -0.15
CA THR A 142 -17.87 -1.14 -0.88
C THR A 142 -17.72 -0.31 -2.15
N MET A 143 -18.19 -0.86 -3.27
CA MET A 143 -18.24 -0.16 -4.55
C MET A 143 -18.93 1.20 -4.42
N VAL A 144 -18.29 2.25 -4.92
CA VAL A 144 -18.93 3.57 -4.97
C VAL A 144 -19.76 3.67 -6.24
N ARG A 145 -21.07 3.82 -6.06
CA ARG A 145 -22.04 4.14 -7.11
C ARG A 145 -22.61 5.51 -6.82
N ASP A 146 -21.95 6.54 -7.31
CA ASP A 146 -22.50 7.90 -7.26
C ASP A 146 -23.34 8.20 -8.50
N GLU A 147 -23.57 9.49 -8.80
CA GLU A 147 -24.42 9.92 -9.91
C GLU A 147 -23.77 9.68 -11.29
N ARG A 148 -22.49 9.29 -11.35
CA ARG A 148 -21.79 9.02 -12.60
C ARG A 148 -22.26 7.69 -13.22
N PRO A 149 -22.35 7.60 -14.57
CA PRO A 149 -22.60 6.35 -15.25
C PRO A 149 -21.60 5.26 -14.84
N PHE A 150 -22.13 4.09 -14.46
CA PHE A 150 -21.35 2.91 -14.10
C PHE A 150 -21.59 1.79 -15.11
N PHE A 151 -20.51 1.19 -15.61
CA PHE A 151 -20.53 0.09 -16.57
C PHE A 151 -19.88 -1.16 -15.97
N GLU A 152 -20.61 -2.28 -15.98
CA GLU A 152 -20.02 -3.58 -15.65
C GLU A 152 -19.29 -4.13 -16.88
N VAL A 153 -17.96 -4.22 -16.83
CA VAL A 153 -17.13 -4.51 -18.02
C VAL A 153 -15.96 -5.45 -17.72
N ASP A 154 -15.56 -6.22 -18.72
CA ASP A 154 -14.26 -6.88 -18.70
C ASP A 154 -13.21 -5.97 -19.38
N LEU A 155 -12.13 -5.62 -18.68
CA LEU A 155 -11.07 -4.79 -19.25
C LEU A 155 -10.36 -5.45 -20.44
N GLU A 156 -10.38 -6.78 -20.54
CA GLU A 156 -9.82 -7.50 -21.69
C GLU A 156 -10.71 -7.37 -22.95
N LYS A 157 -11.95 -6.87 -22.79
CA LYS A 157 -12.90 -6.63 -23.88
C LYS A 157 -13.92 -5.56 -23.51
N LEU A 158 -13.54 -4.29 -23.67
CA LEU A 158 -14.37 -3.15 -23.32
C LEU A 158 -15.52 -2.96 -24.33
N PRO A 159 -16.77 -2.76 -23.89
CA PRO A 159 -17.94 -2.61 -24.77
C PRO A 159 -18.10 -1.17 -25.30
N PHE A 160 -16.98 -0.47 -25.52
CA PHE A 160 -16.96 0.91 -26.02
C PHE A 160 -16.39 0.95 -27.43
N GLU A 161 -16.80 1.94 -28.23
CA GLU A 161 -16.26 2.17 -29.56
C GLU A 161 -14.80 2.61 -29.52
N ASP A 162 -14.12 2.51 -30.67
CA ASP A 162 -12.75 3.01 -30.82
C ASP A 162 -12.74 4.53 -30.58
N ARG A 163 -11.77 4.98 -29.78
CA ARG A 163 -11.62 6.39 -29.39
C ARG A 163 -12.88 7.01 -28.77
N ALA A 164 -13.70 6.22 -28.08
CA ALA A 164 -14.88 6.71 -27.36
C ALA A 164 -14.55 7.66 -26.19
N TYR A 165 -13.32 7.63 -25.68
CA TYR A 165 -12.86 8.46 -24.56
C TYR A 165 -11.61 9.26 -24.90
N ASP A 166 -11.46 10.42 -24.28
CA ASP A 166 -10.26 11.24 -24.41
C ASP A 166 -9.14 10.76 -23.49
N PHE A 167 -9.50 10.24 -22.31
CA PHE A 167 -8.56 9.75 -21.31
C PHE A 167 -9.09 8.51 -20.58
N VAL A 168 -8.21 7.53 -20.33
CA VAL A 168 -8.51 6.39 -19.46
C VAL A 168 -7.59 6.36 -18.26
N PHE A 169 -8.17 6.24 -17.07
CA PHE A 169 -7.47 6.01 -15.81
C PHE A 169 -7.63 4.52 -15.42
N CYS A 170 -6.52 3.84 -15.16
CA CYS A 170 -6.47 2.43 -14.78
C CYS A 170 -5.47 2.25 -13.63
N SER A 171 -5.95 2.11 -12.40
CA SER A 171 -5.08 2.00 -11.22
C SER A 171 -5.40 0.74 -10.46
N HIS A 172 -4.38 -0.05 -10.14
CA HIS A 172 -4.50 -1.26 -9.34
C HIS A 172 -5.46 -2.32 -9.94
N VAL A 173 -5.34 -2.54 -11.25
CA VAL A 173 -6.16 -3.53 -11.98
C VAL A 173 -5.32 -4.55 -12.72
N LEU A 174 -4.31 -4.10 -13.46
CA LEU A 174 -3.55 -4.97 -14.38
C LEU A 174 -2.83 -6.12 -13.67
N GLU A 175 -2.45 -5.95 -12.40
CA GLU A 175 -1.81 -6.97 -11.57
C GLU A 175 -2.69 -8.19 -11.30
N HIS A 176 -4.02 -8.05 -11.46
CA HIS A 176 -5.00 -9.10 -11.22
C HIS A 176 -5.45 -9.82 -12.51
N LEU A 177 -5.13 -9.28 -13.69
CA LEU A 177 -5.68 -9.78 -14.96
C LEU A 177 -4.98 -11.05 -15.45
N ASP A 178 -5.69 -11.84 -16.26
CA ASP A 178 -5.09 -13.01 -16.90
C ASP A 178 -4.29 -12.63 -18.14
N ASN A 179 -4.78 -11.65 -18.91
CA ASN A 179 -4.14 -11.16 -20.12
C ASN A 179 -4.01 -9.62 -20.07
N PRO A 180 -3.10 -9.08 -19.23
CA PRO A 180 -2.95 -7.62 -19.11
C PRO A 180 -2.52 -6.96 -20.42
N GLY A 181 -1.85 -7.70 -21.32
CA GLY A 181 -1.50 -7.21 -22.66
C GLY A 181 -2.72 -6.95 -23.53
N GLN A 182 -3.73 -7.83 -23.47
CA GLN A 182 -5.01 -7.61 -24.13
C GLN A 182 -5.77 -6.43 -23.53
N ALA A 183 -5.78 -6.31 -22.20
CA ALA A 183 -6.38 -5.15 -21.54
C ALA A 183 -5.72 -3.83 -21.97
N MET A 184 -4.38 -3.75 -21.97
CA MET A 184 -3.67 -2.55 -22.45
C MET A 184 -4.00 -2.22 -23.91
N ARG A 185 -4.20 -3.22 -24.78
CA ARG A 185 -4.68 -2.99 -26.16
C ARG A 185 -6.09 -2.40 -26.19
N GLU A 186 -6.99 -2.87 -25.34
CA GLU A 186 -8.33 -2.29 -25.21
C GLU A 186 -8.28 -0.85 -24.66
N LEU A 187 -7.42 -0.55 -23.68
CA LEU A 187 -7.23 0.82 -23.18
C LEU A 187 -6.78 1.76 -24.31
N MET A 188 -5.82 1.34 -25.13
CA MET A 188 -5.39 2.09 -26.32
C MET A 188 -6.48 2.22 -27.39
N ARG A 189 -7.33 1.20 -27.54
CA ARG A 189 -8.41 1.21 -28.52
C ARG A 189 -9.47 2.25 -28.15
N VAL A 190 -9.93 2.25 -26.90
CA VAL A 190 -11.04 3.10 -26.45
C VAL A 190 -10.63 4.54 -26.18
N ALA A 191 -9.33 4.82 -25.96
CA ALA A 191 -8.85 6.17 -25.67
C ALA A 191 -7.53 6.52 -26.32
N ARG A 192 -7.29 7.82 -26.52
CA ARG A 192 -6.04 8.33 -27.11
C ARG A 192 -4.88 8.37 -26.13
N ARG A 193 -5.15 8.71 -24.88
CA ARG A 193 -4.17 8.86 -23.81
C ARG A 193 -4.72 8.28 -22.52
N GLY A 194 -3.85 8.09 -21.55
CA GLY A 194 -4.29 7.61 -20.26
C GLY A 194 -3.19 7.47 -19.24
N TYR A 195 -3.56 6.84 -18.13
CA TYR A 195 -2.69 6.56 -17.01
C TYR A 195 -2.91 5.14 -16.50
N ILE A 196 -1.80 4.49 -16.20
CA ILE A 196 -1.75 3.17 -15.58
C ILE A 196 -0.92 3.27 -14.30
N GLU A 197 -1.40 2.69 -13.22
CA GLU A 197 -0.63 2.48 -11.99
C GLU A 197 -0.74 1.03 -11.53
N VAL A 198 0.41 0.42 -11.27
CA VAL A 198 0.51 -0.99 -10.87
C VAL A 198 1.50 -1.12 -9.69
N PRO A 199 1.25 -1.97 -8.69
CA PRO A 199 2.20 -2.25 -7.62
C PRO A 199 3.55 -2.76 -8.14
N THR A 200 4.62 -2.30 -7.52
CA THR A 200 5.97 -2.85 -7.76
C THR A 200 6.18 -4.11 -6.92
N ARG A 201 7.26 -4.85 -7.23
CA ARG A 201 7.73 -5.96 -6.39
C ARG A 201 7.95 -5.54 -4.92
N LEU A 202 8.41 -4.31 -4.69
CA LEU A 202 8.66 -3.79 -3.34
C LEU A 202 7.36 -3.66 -2.55
N SER A 203 6.32 -3.11 -3.17
CA SER A 203 5.01 -2.91 -2.53
C SER A 203 4.43 -4.23 -2.02
N ASP A 204 4.33 -5.23 -2.89
CA ASP A 204 3.75 -6.53 -2.56
C ASP A 204 4.48 -7.24 -1.41
N VAL A 205 5.82 -7.22 -1.45
CA VAL A 205 6.66 -7.86 -0.43
C VAL A 205 6.57 -7.10 0.90
N MET A 206 6.61 -5.77 0.85
CA MET A 206 6.64 -4.92 2.05
C MET A 206 5.29 -4.87 2.75
N PHE A 207 4.19 -4.82 1.99
CA PHE A 207 2.83 -4.82 2.53
C PHE A 207 2.22 -6.22 2.67
N ASN A 208 3.03 -7.26 2.42
CA ASN A 208 2.69 -8.66 2.65
C ASN A 208 1.52 -9.17 1.78
N PHE A 209 1.32 -8.57 0.61
CA PHE A 209 0.33 -9.03 -0.39
C PHE A 209 0.75 -10.34 -1.07
N THR A 210 2.05 -10.65 -1.09
CA THR A 210 2.59 -11.93 -1.60
C THR A 210 2.03 -13.17 -0.88
N ARG A 211 1.60 -13.03 0.38
CA ARG A 211 0.97 -14.08 1.19
C ARG A 211 -0.45 -14.41 0.72
N LEU A 212 -1.14 -13.46 0.11
CA LEU A 212 -2.50 -13.67 -0.37
C LEU A 212 -2.47 -14.55 -1.61
N GLN A 213 -3.05 -15.75 -1.49
CA GLN A 213 -3.15 -16.68 -2.61
C GLN A 213 -3.97 -16.04 -3.73
N ASN A 214 -3.46 -16.14 -4.95
CA ASN A 214 -4.11 -15.64 -6.17
C ASN A 214 -4.45 -14.14 -6.15
N HIS A 215 -3.77 -13.30 -5.34
CA HIS A 215 -4.07 -11.88 -5.26
C HIS A 215 -3.46 -11.08 -6.43
N HIS A 216 -2.15 -10.81 -6.40
CA HIS A 216 -1.43 -10.24 -7.54
C HIS A 216 -0.77 -11.37 -8.32
N ARG A 217 -1.09 -11.46 -9.61
CA ARG A 217 -0.39 -12.33 -10.57
C ARG A 217 0.88 -11.65 -11.07
N TRP A 218 0.81 -10.35 -11.33
CA TRP A 218 1.91 -9.56 -11.89
C TRP A 218 2.43 -8.54 -10.88
N HIS A 219 3.73 -8.28 -10.91
CA HIS A 219 4.30 -7.05 -10.35
C HIS A 219 4.93 -6.23 -11.46
N SER A 220 5.06 -4.93 -11.24
CA SER A 220 5.50 -4.00 -12.29
C SER A 220 6.88 -3.41 -12.05
N LEU A 221 7.47 -2.93 -13.15
CA LEU A 221 8.54 -1.92 -13.17
C LEU A 221 8.45 -1.15 -14.49
N ARG A 222 9.07 0.03 -14.55
CA ARG A 222 9.18 0.82 -15.78
C ARG A 222 10.62 0.88 -16.25
N GLN A 223 10.87 0.56 -17.52
CA GLN A 223 12.16 0.73 -18.17
C GLN A 223 12.03 1.70 -19.34
N GLY A 224 12.52 2.93 -19.16
CA GLY A 224 12.32 3.99 -20.16
C GLY A 224 10.83 4.27 -20.37
N ASN A 225 10.36 4.07 -21.60
CA ASN A 225 8.95 4.24 -21.94
C ASN A 225 8.16 2.91 -21.98
N THR A 226 8.77 1.81 -21.55
CA THR A 226 8.14 0.49 -21.53
C THR A 226 7.64 0.16 -20.13
N LEU A 227 6.36 -0.20 -20.00
CA LEU A 227 5.78 -0.81 -18.82
C LEU A 227 6.08 -2.31 -18.84
N LEU A 228 6.76 -2.81 -17.81
CA LEU A 228 7.02 -4.23 -17.65
C LEU A 228 6.09 -4.80 -16.60
N LEU A 229 5.44 -5.91 -16.94
CA LEU A 229 4.69 -6.75 -16.00
C LEU A 229 5.36 -8.12 -15.94
N ILE A 230 5.69 -8.56 -14.74
CA ILE A 230 6.43 -9.81 -14.53
C ILE A 230 5.58 -10.69 -13.63
N GLU A 231 5.32 -11.91 -14.08
CA GLU A 231 4.53 -12.88 -13.33
C GLU A 231 5.30 -13.31 -12.09
N TRP A 232 4.61 -13.37 -10.96
CA TRP A 232 5.18 -13.86 -9.72
C TRP A 232 5.62 -15.32 -9.83
N ASN A 233 6.90 -15.58 -9.55
CA ASN A 233 7.37 -16.92 -9.25
C ASN A 233 7.18 -17.23 -7.75
N GLU A 234 6.74 -18.44 -7.42
CA GLU A 234 6.55 -18.90 -6.02
C GLU A 234 7.82 -18.73 -5.17
N ARG A 235 9.02 -18.89 -5.75
CA ARG A 235 10.29 -18.71 -5.03
C ARG A 235 10.57 -17.25 -4.66
N GLU A 236 9.92 -16.32 -5.33
CA GLU A 236 10.11 -14.87 -5.15
C GLU A 236 9.09 -14.27 -4.18
N ARG A 237 7.97 -14.97 -3.92
CA ARG A 237 6.95 -14.58 -2.94
C ARG A 237 7.51 -14.67 -1.52
N ARG A 238 8.23 -13.63 -1.12
CA ARG A 238 8.84 -13.48 0.22
C ARG A 238 7.87 -12.76 1.15
N GLU A 239 7.92 -13.14 2.42
CA GLU A 239 7.12 -12.53 3.49
C GLU A 239 8.04 -11.66 4.37
N LEU A 240 7.67 -10.38 4.55
CA LEU A 240 8.25 -9.52 5.59
C LEU A 240 7.32 -9.35 6.80
N GLY A 241 6.13 -9.96 6.74
CA GLY A 241 5.06 -9.80 7.73
C GLY A 241 4.36 -8.44 7.63
N ASN A 242 3.36 -8.21 8.49
CA ASN A 242 2.51 -7.02 8.40
C ASN A 242 3.12 -5.75 9.03
N GLN A 243 4.40 -5.75 9.42
CA GLN A 243 4.99 -4.66 10.22
C GLN A 243 4.96 -3.33 9.48
N PHE A 244 5.33 -3.31 8.20
CA PHE A 244 5.31 -2.10 7.37
C PHE A 244 3.88 -1.66 7.06
N PHE A 245 2.97 -2.60 6.79
CA PHE A 245 1.55 -2.30 6.62
C PHE A 245 0.97 -1.64 7.87
N THR A 246 1.24 -2.20 9.06
CA THR A 246 0.83 -1.62 10.35
C THR A 246 1.50 -0.27 10.61
N ALA A 247 2.78 -0.10 10.26
CA ALA A 247 3.49 1.17 10.41
C ALA A 247 2.89 2.26 9.51
N LEU A 248 2.53 1.92 8.27
CA LEU A 248 1.88 2.85 7.33
C LEU A 248 0.54 3.35 7.89
N HIS A 249 -0.28 2.44 8.42
CA HIS A 249 -1.62 2.72 8.94
C HIS A 249 -1.64 3.14 10.42
N SER A 250 -0.49 3.37 11.04
CA SER A 250 -0.42 3.79 12.44
C SER A 250 -0.96 5.22 12.62
N GLU A 251 -1.71 5.45 13.68
CA GLU A 251 -2.09 6.81 14.11
C GLU A 251 -0.88 7.65 14.60
N TYR A 252 0.24 6.97 14.91
CA TYR A 252 1.47 7.61 15.40
C TYR A 252 2.48 7.80 14.27
N SER A 253 3.17 8.93 14.30
CA SER A 253 4.18 9.24 13.29
C SER A 253 5.38 8.28 13.38
N ASN A 254 5.88 7.87 12.22
CA ASN A 254 7.10 7.08 12.10
C ASN A 254 7.82 7.38 10.77
N ASN A 255 9.12 7.09 10.71
CA ASN A 255 9.95 7.44 9.55
C ASN A 255 9.55 6.68 8.28
N PHE A 256 8.92 5.50 8.41
CA PHE A 256 8.48 4.72 7.27
C PHE A 256 7.32 5.40 6.51
N GLN A 257 6.41 6.07 7.22
CA GLN A 257 5.36 6.87 6.59
C GLN A 257 5.93 7.96 5.67
N ASP A 258 6.90 8.73 6.17
CA ASP A 258 7.52 9.80 5.38
C ASP A 258 8.38 9.24 4.23
N PHE A 259 9.02 8.08 4.44
CA PHE A 259 9.71 7.36 3.37
C PHE A 259 8.74 6.94 2.27
N PHE A 260 7.60 6.33 2.61
CA PHE A 260 6.58 5.94 1.65
C PHE A 260 6.05 7.15 0.86
N GLU A 261 5.67 8.24 1.55
CA GLU A 261 5.09 9.41 0.89
C GLU A 261 6.05 10.11 -0.08
N ARG A 262 7.34 10.16 0.26
CA ARG A 262 8.37 10.82 -0.55
C ARG A 262 8.91 9.96 -1.69
N ASN A 263 8.67 8.65 -1.66
CA ASN A 263 9.24 7.69 -2.61
C ASN A 263 8.15 6.76 -3.16
N ARG A 264 6.96 7.30 -3.47
CA ARG A 264 5.83 6.50 -3.98
C ARG A 264 6.15 5.73 -5.26
N ASP A 265 7.05 6.25 -6.07
CA ASP A 265 7.58 5.61 -7.28
C ASP A 265 8.33 4.29 -7.01
N LEU A 266 8.83 4.08 -5.78
CA LEU A 266 9.38 2.78 -5.38
C LEU A 266 8.28 1.74 -5.14
N PHE A 267 7.06 2.16 -4.81
CA PHE A 267 5.94 1.29 -4.44
C PHE A 267 4.98 1.06 -5.61
N PHE A 268 4.81 2.06 -6.47
CA PHE A 268 3.88 2.01 -7.58
C PHE A 268 4.55 2.46 -8.87
N THR A 269 4.41 1.66 -9.93
CA THR A 269 4.83 2.04 -11.26
C THR A 269 3.75 2.93 -11.88
N SER A 270 4.01 4.23 -11.95
CA SER A 270 3.18 5.22 -12.64
C SER A 270 3.55 5.30 -14.14
N TYR A 271 2.56 5.14 -15.00
CA TYR A 271 2.74 5.09 -16.46
C TYR A 271 1.66 5.90 -17.20
N SER A 272 2.00 7.14 -17.58
CA SER A 272 1.21 7.94 -18.51
C SER A 272 1.58 7.59 -19.95
N TRP A 273 0.59 7.58 -20.84
CA TRP A 273 0.77 7.26 -22.26
C TRP A 273 -0.08 8.17 -23.15
N ASP A 274 0.40 8.37 -24.38
CA ASP A 274 -0.29 9.08 -25.47
C ASP A 274 -0.08 8.29 -26.77
N GLU A 275 -1.17 8.02 -27.47
CA GLU A 275 -1.34 7.17 -28.67
C GLU A 275 -0.95 5.68 -28.50
N LYS A 276 0.09 5.37 -27.73
CA LYS A 276 0.67 4.03 -27.61
C LYS A 276 1.10 3.72 -26.18
N ILE A 277 0.76 2.52 -25.73
CA ILE A 277 1.31 1.85 -24.54
C ILE A 277 2.40 0.91 -25.04
N GLU A 278 3.63 1.15 -24.59
CA GLU A 278 4.73 0.23 -24.81
C GLU A 278 4.84 -0.70 -23.61
N PHE A 279 4.71 -2.01 -23.85
CA PHE A 279 4.77 -3.01 -22.79
C PHE A 279 5.53 -4.27 -23.18
N LEU A 280 6.03 -4.95 -22.16
CA LEU A 280 6.59 -6.29 -22.20
C LEU A 280 6.07 -7.06 -20.98
N ILE A 281 5.51 -8.24 -21.22
CA ILE A 281 5.00 -9.12 -20.18
C ILE A 281 5.86 -10.38 -20.15
N ILE A 282 6.37 -10.71 -18.98
CA ILE A 282 7.30 -11.83 -18.77
C ILE A 282 6.63 -12.84 -17.84
N ASP A 283 6.59 -14.11 -18.25
CA ASP A 283 6.06 -15.20 -17.42
C ASP A 283 7.03 -15.56 -16.27
N LYS A 284 6.56 -16.41 -15.35
CA LYS A 284 7.32 -16.83 -14.16
C LYS A 284 8.59 -17.64 -14.46
N ASP A 285 8.74 -18.12 -15.70
CA ASP A 285 9.91 -18.84 -16.20
C ASP A 285 10.90 -17.91 -16.92
N GLY A 286 10.60 -16.61 -17.02
CA GLY A 286 11.43 -15.60 -17.66
C GLY A 286 11.25 -15.53 -19.19
N ARG A 287 10.18 -16.12 -19.74
CA ARG A 287 9.87 -16.06 -21.18
C ARG A 287 8.95 -14.87 -21.46
N GLU A 288 9.06 -14.33 -22.67
CA GLU A 288 8.07 -13.35 -23.15
C GLU A 288 6.70 -14.03 -23.23
N PHE A 289 5.74 -13.50 -22.46
CA PHE A 289 4.34 -13.90 -22.47
C PHE A 289 3.57 -13.13 -23.53
N ASP A 290 3.80 -11.81 -23.62
CA ASP A 290 3.19 -10.91 -24.59
C ASP A 290 3.99 -9.59 -24.68
N SER A 291 3.93 -8.90 -25.81
CA SER A 291 4.58 -7.60 -25.98
C SER A 291 3.90 -6.68 -27.00
N SER A 292 4.20 -5.39 -26.88
CA SER A 292 3.79 -4.36 -27.85
C SER A 292 4.69 -4.27 -29.08
N TYR A 293 5.79 -5.02 -29.12
CA TYR A 293 6.82 -4.93 -30.17
C TYR A 293 6.64 -5.96 -31.30
N GLY A 294 5.64 -6.83 -31.20
CA GLY A 294 5.41 -7.95 -32.11
C GLY A 294 6.34 -9.12 -31.81
N SER A 295 5.91 -10.33 -32.16
CA SER A 295 6.74 -11.53 -32.04
C SER A 295 7.97 -11.38 -32.95
N SER A 296 9.17 -11.26 -32.38
CA SER A 296 10.42 -11.34 -33.13
C SER A 296 10.67 -12.73 -33.68
#